data_AF-A0A0C5J1B1-F1
#
_entry.id   AF-A0A0C5J1B1-F1
#
_cell.length_a   1.000
_cell.length_b   1.000
_cell.length_c   1.000
_cell.angle_alpha   90.00
_cell.angle_beta   90.00
_cell.angle_gamma   90.00
#
_symmetry.space_group_name_H-M   'P 1'
#
loop_
_entity.id
_entity.type
_entity.pdbx_description
1 polymer ?
#
loop_
_entity_poly.entity_id
_entity_poly.type
_entity_poly.pdbx_seq_one_letter_code
_entity_poly.pdbx_strand_id
1 'polypeptide(L)'
;MSGEPPSEPLLLHEDAFYEFFVPYRHPKSQSDIWGGMGLKTFGEDFQLVRSLDDNYLWTVVDSGCNADQWITSGIHHVNRVCYLVTEKPHNGLMIDFLAPHNLRSLTPLGLKRQLRKLEKTMAHLGG
;
A
#
# COMPACT_ATOMS: atom_id res chain seq x y z
N MET A 1 -7.95 -31.04 -7.19
CA MET A 1 -7.63 -29.92 -8.09
C MET A 1 -6.95 -28.86 -7.25
N SER A 2 -5.63 -28.86 -7.22
CA SER A 2 -4.82 -27.84 -6.55
C SER A 2 -4.78 -26.61 -7.46
N GLY A 3 -5.64 -25.63 -7.18
CA GLY A 3 -5.50 -24.31 -7.78
C GLY A 3 -4.29 -23.64 -7.15
N GLU A 4 -3.20 -23.47 -7.91
CA GLU A 4 -2.14 -22.57 -7.49
C GLU A 4 -2.75 -21.19 -7.25
N PRO A 5 -2.40 -20.50 -6.14
CA PRO A 5 -2.76 -19.11 -6.00
C PRO A 5 -2.18 -18.32 -7.18
N PRO A 6 -2.86 -17.25 -7.63
CA PRO A 6 -2.33 -16.41 -8.71
C PRO A 6 -0.90 -15.98 -8.38
N SER A 7 0.02 -16.20 -9.30
CA SER A 7 1.46 -15.99 -9.08
C SER A 7 1.87 -14.52 -9.01
N GLU A 8 0.96 -13.60 -9.33
CA GLU A 8 1.22 -12.16 -9.39
C GLU A 8 0.19 -11.37 -8.57
N PRO A 9 0.62 -10.34 -7.83
CA PRO A 9 -0.29 -9.47 -7.09
C PRO A 9 -1.20 -8.70 -8.05
N LEU A 10 -2.42 -8.41 -7.60
CA LEU A 10 -3.29 -7.50 -8.32
C LEU A 10 -2.66 -6.11 -8.33
N LEU A 11 -2.36 -5.56 -9.51
CA LEU A 11 -1.83 -4.21 -9.63
C LEU A 11 -2.96 -3.20 -9.86
N LEU A 12 -3.14 -2.28 -8.91
CA LEU A 12 -4.04 -1.13 -9.02
C LEU A 12 -3.26 0.19 -9.03
N HIS A 13 -3.97 1.31 -9.13
CA HIS A 13 -3.40 2.65 -9.04
C HIS A 13 -3.57 3.19 -7.61
N GLU A 14 -2.62 3.99 -7.11
CA GLU A 14 -2.60 4.49 -5.73
C GLU A 14 -3.87 5.23 -5.28
N ASP A 15 -4.58 5.94 -6.17
CA ASP A 15 -5.89 6.51 -5.83
C ASP A 15 -6.87 5.50 -5.19
N ALA A 16 -6.85 4.24 -5.62
CA ALA A 16 -7.67 3.19 -5.01
C ALA A 16 -7.17 2.82 -3.60
N PHE A 17 -5.87 2.94 -3.34
CA PHE A 17 -5.29 2.78 -2.01
C PHE A 17 -5.74 3.89 -1.07
N TYR A 18 -5.64 5.16 -1.49
CA TYR A 18 -6.09 6.29 -0.67
C TYR A 18 -7.58 6.24 -0.38
N GLU A 19 -8.40 5.94 -1.39
CA GLU A 19 -9.86 5.87 -1.27
C GLU A 19 -10.31 4.69 -0.39
N PHE A 20 -9.69 3.51 -0.57
CA PHE A 20 -10.15 2.32 0.13
C PHE A 20 -9.50 2.16 1.51
N PHE A 21 -8.18 2.22 1.60
CA PHE A 21 -7.44 1.89 2.81
C PHE A 21 -7.26 3.09 3.75
N VAL A 22 -7.36 4.31 3.23
CA VAL A 22 -7.33 5.56 4.02
C VAL A 22 -6.05 5.63 4.86
N PRO A 23 -4.87 5.85 4.24
CA PRO A 23 -3.64 6.06 4.98
C PRO A 23 -3.73 7.33 5.82
N TYR A 24 -3.10 7.31 7.00
CA TYR A 24 -3.12 8.45 7.92
C TYR A 24 -1.74 8.75 8.50
N ARG A 25 -1.55 10.00 8.93
CA ARG A 25 -0.36 10.38 9.69
C ARG A 25 -0.45 9.81 11.10
N HIS A 26 0.43 8.87 11.43
CA HIS A 26 0.49 8.35 12.79
C HIS A 26 0.86 9.48 13.79
N PRO A 27 0.15 9.66 14.93
CA PRO A 27 0.38 10.77 15.86
C PRO A 27 1.78 10.83 16.47
N LYS A 28 2.47 9.68 16.51
CA LYS A 28 3.86 9.56 16.99
C LYS A 28 4.90 9.77 15.89
N SER A 29 4.50 9.93 14.63
CA SER A 29 5.44 10.14 13.51
C SER A 29 6.21 11.43 13.71
N GLN A 30 7.54 11.32 13.65
CA GLN A 30 8.46 12.47 13.74
C GLN A 30 8.83 13.00 12.35
N SER A 31 8.32 12.40 11.28
CA SER A 31 8.73 12.71 9.90
C SER A 31 7.60 13.28 9.08
N ASP A 32 7.96 14.10 8.09
CA ASP A 32 7.05 14.68 7.12
C ASP A 32 7.42 14.22 5.71
N ILE A 33 7.26 12.92 5.49
CA ILE A 33 7.55 12.26 4.21
C ILE A 33 6.27 11.67 3.65
N TRP A 34 6.20 11.47 2.33
CA TRP A 34 5.04 10.89 1.66
C TRP A 34 3.72 11.61 1.98
N GLY A 35 3.67 12.92 1.69
CA GLY A 35 2.50 13.75 2.02
C GLY A 35 2.24 13.87 3.52
N GLY A 36 3.26 13.63 4.34
CA GLY A 36 3.18 13.67 5.81
C GLY A 36 2.60 12.43 6.46
N MET A 37 2.34 11.36 5.70
CA MET A 37 1.78 10.10 6.21
C MET A 37 2.86 9.03 6.45
N GLY A 38 4.04 9.18 5.85
CA GLY A 38 5.07 8.15 5.89
C GLY A 38 5.83 8.07 7.22
N LEU A 39 6.24 6.85 7.56
CA LEU A 39 7.15 6.52 8.65
C LEU A 39 8.52 6.14 8.06
N LYS A 40 9.60 6.69 8.63
CA LYS A 40 10.96 6.39 8.18
C LYS A 40 11.33 4.92 8.34
N THR A 41 12.30 4.52 7.55
CA THR A 41 12.80 3.14 7.45
C THR A 41 13.86 2.77 8.49
N PHE A 42 14.13 3.69 9.42
CA PHE A 42 15.11 3.60 10.50
C PHE A 42 14.67 4.47 11.71
N GLY A 43 15.39 4.33 12.84
CA GLY A 43 15.16 5.16 14.03
C GLY A 43 13.83 4.86 14.74
N GLU A 44 13.29 5.88 15.43
CA GLU A 44 12.06 5.78 16.24
C GLU A 44 10.83 5.44 15.40
N ASP A 45 10.70 6.00 14.20
CA ASP A 45 9.61 5.66 13.28
C ASP A 45 9.64 4.17 12.92
N PHE A 46 10.82 3.57 12.73
CA PHE A 46 10.89 2.13 12.44
C PHE A 46 10.63 1.27 13.67
N GLN A 47 11.00 1.72 14.87
CA GLN A 47 10.58 1.04 16.11
C GLN A 47 9.06 1.07 16.27
N LEU A 48 8.43 2.20 15.93
CA LEU A 48 6.99 2.34 15.89
C LEU A 48 6.38 1.36 14.88
N VAL A 49 6.89 1.31 13.63
CA VAL A 49 6.44 0.34 12.62
C VAL A 49 6.47 -1.09 13.16
N ARG A 50 7.56 -1.51 13.81
CA ARG A 50 7.70 -2.86 14.40
C ARG A 50 6.74 -3.15 15.56
N SER A 51 6.11 -2.13 16.13
CA SER A 51 5.13 -2.26 17.22
C SER A 51 3.68 -2.27 16.77
N LEU A 52 3.41 -1.93 15.51
CA LEU A 52 2.07 -1.89 14.93
C LEU A 52 1.68 -3.27 14.36
N ASP A 53 0.37 -3.48 14.16
CA ASP A 53 -0.15 -4.68 13.51
C ASP A 53 0.21 -4.66 12.02
N ASP A 54 0.88 -5.71 11.55
CA ASP A 54 1.34 -5.87 10.17
C ASP A 54 0.19 -5.73 9.16
N ASN A 55 -1.03 -6.15 9.52
CA ASN A 55 -2.19 -6.04 8.62
C ASN A 55 -2.54 -4.61 8.24
N TYR A 56 -2.08 -3.61 8.99
CA TYR A 56 -2.34 -2.19 8.73
C TYR A 56 -1.13 -1.47 8.15
N LEU A 57 -0.02 -2.20 7.94
CA LEU A 57 1.22 -1.66 7.44
C LEU A 57 1.36 -1.90 5.95
N TRP A 58 1.91 -0.89 5.29
CA TRP A 58 2.26 -0.95 3.88
C TRP A 58 3.66 -0.40 3.71
N THR A 59 4.37 -0.89 2.69
CA THR A 59 5.68 -0.38 2.33
C THR A 59 5.61 0.32 0.98
N VAL A 60 6.14 1.53 0.90
CA VAL A 60 6.43 2.19 -0.37
C VAL A 60 7.79 1.72 -0.84
N VAL A 61 7.86 1.12 -2.03
CA VAL A 61 9.09 0.64 -2.65
C VAL A 61 9.38 1.38 -3.95
N ASP A 62 10.66 1.62 -4.20
CA ASP A 62 11.18 2.21 -5.43
C ASP A 62 11.71 1.10 -6.36
N SER A 63 11.41 1.14 -7.66
CA SER A 63 11.93 0.13 -8.60
C SER A 63 13.40 0.31 -8.94
N GLY A 64 13.95 1.51 -8.72
CA GLY A 64 15.29 1.89 -9.15
C GLY A 64 15.52 1.96 -10.67
N CYS A 65 14.53 1.58 -11.49
CA CYS A 65 14.61 1.56 -12.96
C CYS A 65 13.79 2.67 -13.62
N ASN A 66 12.65 3.02 -13.01
CA ASN A 66 11.84 4.18 -13.35
C ASN A 66 11.58 5.00 -12.08
N ALA A 67 11.07 6.21 -12.24
CA ALA A 67 10.75 7.06 -11.09
C ALA A 67 9.42 6.68 -10.42
N ASP A 68 8.74 5.65 -10.91
CA ASP A 68 7.50 5.15 -10.34
C ASP A 68 7.79 4.38 -9.05
N GLN A 69 6.80 4.35 -8.17
CA GLN A 69 6.88 3.66 -6.89
C GLN A 69 5.68 2.74 -6.70
N TRP A 70 5.79 1.80 -5.78
CA TRP A 70 4.72 0.84 -5.48
C TRP A 70 4.42 0.86 -4.00
N ILE A 71 3.14 0.78 -3.65
CA ILE A 71 2.67 0.55 -2.30
C ILE A 71 2.29 -0.92 -2.21
N THR A 72 3.02 -1.68 -1.37
CA THR A 72 2.85 -3.13 -1.20
C THR A 72 2.49 -3.46 0.24
N SER A 73 1.68 -4.52 0.43
CA SER A 73 1.20 -4.92 1.75
C SER A 73 2.32 -5.42 2.66
N GLY A 74 2.24 -5.11 3.95
CA GLY A 74 3.17 -5.54 4.99
C GLY A 74 4.50 -4.78 5.00
N ILE A 75 5.39 -5.22 5.89
CA ILE A 75 6.74 -4.67 6.07
C ILE A 75 7.74 -5.32 5.10
N HIS A 76 8.27 -4.55 4.15
CA HIS A 76 9.35 -4.97 3.26
C HIS A 76 10.68 -4.32 3.65
N HIS A 77 11.79 -5.04 3.44
CA HIS A 77 13.12 -4.60 3.85
C HIS A 77 14.03 -4.18 2.69
N VAL A 78 13.63 -4.33 1.43
CA VAL A 78 14.45 -4.00 0.26
C VAL A 78 13.81 -2.86 -0.51
N ASN A 79 14.63 -1.93 -1.04
CA ASN A 79 14.22 -0.77 -1.84
C ASN A 79 13.07 0.06 -1.23
N ARG A 80 12.99 0.09 0.11
CA ARG A 80 11.94 0.77 0.87
C ARG A 80 12.20 2.28 0.96
N VAL A 81 11.20 3.06 0.55
CA VAL A 81 11.16 4.52 0.67
C VAL A 81 10.65 4.91 2.05
N CYS A 82 9.48 4.40 2.43
CA CYS A 82 8.85 4.62 3.74
C CYS A 82 7.80 3.53 4.02
N TYR A 83 7.25 3.55 5.24
CA TYR A 83 6.08 2.75 5.59
C TYR A 83 4.83 3.63 5.75
N LEU A 84 3.66 3.09 5.45
CA LEU A 84 2.36 3.74 5.64
C LEU A 84 1.52 2.93 6.61
N VAL A 85 0.64 3.62 7.33
CA VAL A 85 -0.36 3.02 8.23
C VAL A 85 -1.74 3.38 7.72
N THR A 86 -2.64 2.39 7.65
CA THR A 86 -3.99 2.55 7.11
C THR A 86 -5.05 2.36 8.17
N GLU A 87 -6.26 2.88 7.94
CA GLU A 87 -7.41 2.63 8.83
C GLU A 87 -8.01 1.23 8.63
N LYS A 88 -7.84 0.66 7.44
CA LYS A 88 -8.34 -0.68 7.10
C LYS A 88 -7.19 -1.68 6.94
N PRO A 89 -7.37 -2.93 7.39
CA PRO A 89 -6.36 -3.95 7.24
C PRO A 89 -6.34 -4.53 5.82
N HIS A 90 -5.16 -4.93 5.34
CA HIS A 90 -5.02 -5.66 4.08
C HIS A 90 -5.24 -7.17 4.23
N ASN A 91 -5.24 -7.74 5.44
CA ASN A 91 -5.56 -9.15 5.70
C ASN A 91 -4.83 -10.14 4.77
N GLY A 92 -3.55 -9.90 4.49
CA GLY A 92 -2.76 -10.72 3.57
C GLY A 92 -3.16 -10.67 2.08
N LEU A 93 -3.93 -9.68 1.64
CA LEU A 93 -4.24 -9.46 0.21
C LEU A 93 -2.95 -9.36 -0.62
N MET A 94 -2.82 -10.17 -1.66
CA MET A 94 -1.75 -10.04 -2.66
C MET A 94 -2.10 -8.93 -3.66
N ILE A 95 -1.84 -7.69 -3.25
CA ILE A 95 -2.19 -6.49 -4.01
C ILE A 95 -1.08 -5.44 -3.90
N ASP A 96 -0.77 -4.81 -5.03
CA ASP A 96 0.15 -3.69 -5.10
C ASP A 96 -0.54 -2.48 -5.75
N PHE A 97 -0.08 -1.29 -5.40
CA PHE A 97 -0.57 -0.04 -5.98
C PHE A 97 0.57 0.72 -6.64
N LEU A 98 0.45 0.99 -7.93
CA LEU A 98 1.35 1.87 -8.65
C LEU A 98 1.09 3.33 -8.25
N ALA A 99 2.13 3.98 -7.74
CA ALA A 99 2.23 5.40 -7.51
C ALA A 99 3.08 6.02 -8.63
N PRO A 100 2.44 6.56 -9.70
CA PRO A 100 3.18 7.05 -10.86
C PRO A 100 3.89 8.37 -10.54
N HIS A 101 5.14 8.50 -10.99
CA HIS A 101 5.92 9.72 -10.77
C HIS A 101 5.27 10.99 -11.34
N ASN A 102 4.48 10.84 -12.41
CA ASN A 102 3.84 11.96 -13.09
C ASN A 102 2.58 12.49 -12.39
N LEU A 103 2.26 11.99 -11.19
CA LEU A 103 1.15 12.43 -10.33
C LEU A 103 -0.22 12.49 -11.03
N ARG A 104 -0.45 11.57 -11.98
CA ARG A 104 -1.72 11.52 -12.72
C ARG A 104 -2.78 10.75 -11.94
N SER A 105 -3.73 11.46 -11.36
CA SER A 105 -4.91 10.85 -10.78
C SER A 105 -5.83 10.22 -11.84
N LEU A 106 -6.58 9.21 -11.40
CA LEU A 106 -7.63 8.57 -12.17
C LEU A 106 -8.82 9.53 -12.38
N THR A 107 -9.54 9.30 -13.47
CA THR A 107 -10.91 9.84 -13.59
C THR A 107 -11.84 9.16 -12.56
N PRO A 108 -12.97 9.78 -12.18
CA PRO A 108 -13.93 9.15 -11.27
C PRO A 108 -14.41 7.76 -11.73
N LEU A 109 -14.59 7.58 -13.05
CA LEU A 109 -14.93 6.28 -13.64
C LEU A 109 -13.77 5.29 -13.54
N GLY A 110 -12.53 5.76 -13.72
CA GLY A 110 -11.31 4.96 -13.54
C GLY A 110 -11.17 4.47 -12.10
N LEU A 111 -11.33 5.36 -11.12
CA LEU A 111 -11.29 5.02 -9.70
C LEU A 111 -12.37 3.98 -9.36
N LYS A 112 -13.62 4.22 -9.77
CA LYS A 112 -14.73 3.27 -9.56
C LYS A 112 -14.44 1.88 -10.14
N ARG A 113 -13.74 1.80 -11.27
CA ARG A 113 -13.32 0.51 -11.87
C ARG A 113 -12.25 -0.18 -11.02
N GLN A 114 -11.26 0.55 -10.51
CA GLN A 114 -10.22 -0.02 -9.64
C GLN A 114 -10.82 -0.53 -8.32
N LEU A 115 -11.70 0.25 -7.68
CA LEU A 115 -12.38 -0.16 -6.44
C LEU A 115 -13.20 -1.43 -6.62
N ARG A 116 -13.94 -1.56 -7.73
CA ARG A 116 -14.70 -2.79 -8.03
C ARG A 116 -13.80 -4.03 -8.16
N LYS A 117 -12.59 -3.86 -8.71
CA LYS A 117 -11.61 -4.97 -8.80
C LYS A 117 -11.12 -5.36 -7.40
N LEU A 118 -10.82 -4.38 -6.56
CA LEU A 118 -10.42 -4.58 -5.17
C LEU A 118 -11.50 -5.34 -4.39
N GLU A 119 -12.73 -4.84 -4.38
CA GLU A 119 -13.87 -5.45 -3.70
C GLU A 119 -14.09 -6.91 -4.13
N LYS A 120 -14.01 -7.18 -5.45
CA LYS A 120 -14.15 -8.53 -5.98
C LYS A 120 -13.05 -9.47 -5.49
N THR A 121 -11.83 -8.96 -5.35
CA THR A 121 -10.66 -9.74 -4.88
C THR A 121 -10.82 -10.07 -3.40
N MET A 122 -11.25 -9.11 -2.59
CA MET A 122 -11.52 -9.32 -1.17
C MET A 122 -12.63 -10.34 -0.93
N ALA A 123 -13.71 -10.29 -1.72
CA ALA A 123 -14.81 -11.24 -1.62
C ALA A 123 -14.40 -12.69 -1.94
N HIS A 124 -13.35 -12.89 -2.75
CA HIS A 124 -12.83 -14.22 -3.08
C HIS A 124 -11.97 -14.85 -1.97
N LEU A 125 -11.41 -14.05 -1.07
CA LEU A 125 -10.53 -14.50 0.01
C LEU A 125 -11.26 -14.70 1.35
N GLY A 126 -12.45 -14.11 1.50
CA GLY A 126 -13.31 -14.29 2.68
C GLY A 126 -14.34 -15.42 2.58
N GLY A 127 -14.25 -16.28 1.57
CA GLY A 127 -15.17 -17.40 1.31
C GLY A 127 -14.54 -18.77 1.49
#